data_AF-A0AAV4BQY2-F1
#
_entry.id   AF-A0AAV4BQY2-F1
#
_cell.length_a   1.000
_cell.length_b   1.000
_cell.length_c   1.000
_cell.angle_alpha   90.00
_cell.angle_beta   90.00
_cell.angle_gamma   90.00
#
_symmetry.space_group_name_H-M   'P 1'
#
loop_
_entity.id
_entity.type
_entity.pdbx_description
1 polymer ?
#
loop_
_entity_poly.entity_id
_entity_poly.type
_entity_poly.pdbx_seq_one_letter_code
_entity_poly.pdbx_strand_id
1 'polypeptide(L)' 'MADRLAADGYRDAGYKYVNIDDCWSSKERDPKTLALVPDPNRFPNGMKKLADY' A
#
# COMPACT_ATOMS: atom_id res chain seq x y z
N MET A 1 8.57 4.72 -4.04
CA MET A 1 8.57 5.83 -3.06
C MET A 1 9.37 5.50 -1.81
N ALA A 2 9.11 4.37 -1.13
CA ALA A 2 9.86 3.97 0.07
C ALA A 2 11.39 4.04 -0.12
N ASP A 3 11.92 3.50 -1.23
CA ASP A 3 13.37 3.58 -1.54
C ASP A 3 13.89 5.02 -1.65
N ARG A 4 13.11 5.95 -2.22
CA ARG A 4 13.50 7.36 -2.34
C ARG A 4 13.43 8.07 -0.99
N LEU A 5 12.40 7.80 -0.20
CA LEU A 5 12.31 8.33 1.16
C LEU A 5 13.50 7.88 2.03
N ALA A 6 14.00 6.66 1.82
CA ALA A 6 15.20 6.17 2.49
C ALA A 6 16.50 6.74 1.91
N ALA A 7 16.65 6.79 0.59
CA ALA A 7 17.88 7.21 -0.07
C ALA A 7 18.12 8.73 -0.05
N ASP A 8 17.04 9.52 -0.08
CA ASP A 8 17.12 10.98 -0.26
C ASP A 8 17.08 11.74 1.08
N GLY A 9 17.24 11.04 2.21
CA GLY A 9 17.36 11.64 3.55
C GLY A 9 16.03 12.00 4.26
N TYR A 10 14.88 11.76 3.64
CA TYR A 10 13.57 12.02 4.28
C TYR A 10 13.36 11.16 5.52
N ARG A 11 13.75 9.88 5.47
CA ARG A 11 13.70 9.00 6.63
C ARG A 11 14.52 9.58 7.80
N ASP A 12 15.72 10.07 7.52
CA ASP A 12 16.63 10.63 8.53
C ASP A 12 16.12 11.97 9.07
N ALA A 13 15.42 12.74 8.23
CA ALA A 13 14.68 13.94 8.63
C ALA A 13 13.41 13.63 9.48
N GLY A 14 13.08 12.35 9.69
CA GLY A 14 12.00 11.92 10.58
C GLY A 14 10.68 11.57 9.90
N TYR A 15 10.62 11.53 8.56
CA TYR A 15 9.45 11.07 7.82
C TYR A 15 9.34 9.55 7.90
N LYS A 16 8.28 9.06 8.55
CA LYS A 16 8.12 7.63 8.93
C LYS A 16 6.94 6.93 8.28
N TYR A 17 5.99 7.67 7.73
CA TYR A 17 4.74 7.11 7.21
C TYR A 17 4.69 7.24 5.69
N VAL A 18 4.32 6.14 5.03
CA VAL A 18 3.93 6.13 3.62
C VAL A 18 2.45 5.82 3.59
N ASN A 19 1.65 6.83 3.29
CA ASN A 19 0.19 6.69 3.27
C ASN A 19 -0.29 6.45 1.84
N ILE A 20 -1.19 5.49 1.70
CA ILE A 20 -1.91 5.22 0.46
C ILE A 20 -3.31 5.79 0.65
N ASP A 21 -3.72 6.61 -0.31
CA ASP A 21 -5.00 7.31 -0.25
C ASP A 21 -6.12 6.47 -0.91
N ASP A 22 -7.21 7.13 -1.30
CA ASP A 22 -8.34 6.47 -1.92
C ASP A 22 -7.96 5.74 -3.22
N CYS A 23 -8.92 4.96 -3.69
CA CYS A 23 -8.85 4.04 -4.79
C CYS A 23 -8.10 2.75 -4.48
N TRP A 24 -7.32 2.54 -3.41
CA TRP A 24 -6.47 1.33 -3.29
C TRP A 24 -7.20 -0.02 -3.44
N SER A 25 -8.48 -0.09 -3.08
CA SER A 25 -9.27 -1.31 -3.12
C SER A 25 -9.86 -1.58 -4.50
N SER A 26 -10.27 -2.84 -4.71
CA SER A 26 -11.22 -3.19 -5.77
C SER A 26 -12.57 -2.51 -5.55
N LYS A 27 -13.37 -2.40 -6.62
CA LYS A 27 -14.75 -1.89 -6.54
C LYS A 27 -15.67 -2.80 -5.74
N GLU A 28 -15.45 -4.10 -5.87
CA GLU A 28 -16.24 -5.13 -5.18
C GLU A 28 -15.48 -5.68 -3.97
N ARG A 29 -16.24 -6.07 -2.94
CA ARG A 29 -15.74 -6.79 -1.77
C ARG A 29 -15.56 -8.28 -2.10
N ASP A 30 -14.78 -8.97 -1.28
CA ASP A 30 -14.75 -10.43 -1.33
C ASP A 30 -16.16 -11.00 -1.10
N PRO A 31 -16.70 -11.86 -1.98
CA PRO A 31 -18.10 -12.26 -1.94
C PRO A 31 -18.44 -13.20 -0.78
N LYS A 32 -17.44 -13.79 -0.11
CA LYS A 32 -17.65 -14.73 1.00
C LYS A 32 -17.44 -14.08 2.35
N THR A 33 -16.37 -13.29 2.48
CA THR A 33 -15.92 -12.67 3.72
C THR A 33 -16.39 -11.23 3.86
N LEU A 34 -16.84 -10.60 2.77
CA LEU A 34 -17.22 -9.18 2.68
C LEU A 34 -16.07 -8.20 3.00
N ALA A 35 -14.84 -8.70 3.07
CA ALA A 35 -13.64 -7.90 3.28
C ALA A 35 -13.35 -7.00 2.08
N LEU A 36 -12.72 -5.84 2.34
CA LEU A 36 -12.09 -5.07 1.28
C LEU A 36 -10.91 -5.86 0.73
N VAL A 37 -10.79 -5.89 -0.60
CA VAL A 37 -9.68 -6.54 -1.28
C VAL A 37 -8.90 -5.50 -2.09
N PRO A 38 -7.57 -5.60 -2.15
CA PRO A 38 -6.77 -4.74 -3.02
C PRO A 38 -7.18 -4.90 -4.48
N ASP A 39 -7.02 -3.83 -5.26
CA ASP A 39 -7.17 -3.92 -6.71
C ASP A 39 -6.07 -4.82 -7.32
N PRO A 40 -6.42 -5.88 -8.07
CA PRO A 40 -5.43 -6.85 -8.54
C PRO A 40 -4.51 -6.29 -9.64
N ASN A 41 -4.92 -5.23 -10.35
CA ASN A 41 -4.08 -4.62 -11.38
C ASN A 41 -3.05 -3.65 -10.76
N ARG A 42 -3.45 -2.95 -9.70
CA ARG A 42 -2.59 -1.95 -9.02
C ARG A 42 -1.75 -2.55 -7.91
N PHE A 43 -2.30 -3.53 -7.20
CA PHE A 43 -1.65 -4.27 -6.12
C PHE A 43 -1.69 -5.77 -6.42
N PRO A 44 -1.01 -6.25 -7.48
CA PRO A 44 -1.04 -7.65 -7.92
C PRO A 44 -0.50 -8.63 -6.88
N ASN A 45 0.30 -8.14 -5.93
CA ASN A 45 0.82 -8.93 -4.83
C ASN A 45 0.10 -8.69 -3.49
N GLY A 46 -0.99 -7.91 -3.51
CA GLY A 46 -1.76 -7.52 -2.35
C GLY A 46 -1.07 -6.50 -1.43
N MET A 47 -1.83 -5.97 -0.47
CA MET A 47 -1.36 -4.96 0.48
C MET A 47 -0.36 -5.52 1.50
N LYS A 48 -0.47 -6.81 1.87
CA LYS A 48 0.43 -7.42 2.85
C LYS A 48 1.88 -7.39 2.37
N LYS A 49 2.13 -7.80 1.11
CA LYS A 49 3.49 -7.77 0.54
C LYS A 49 4.06 -6.36 0.48
N LEU A 50 3.20 -5.36 0.25
CA LEU A 50 3.62 -3.95 0.27
C LEU A 50 3.92 -3.45 1.69
N ALA A 51 3.22 -3.94 2.71
CA ALA A 51 3.46 -3.57 4.11
C ALA A 51 4.69 -4.27 4.71
N ASP A 52 5.00 -5.48 4.26
CA ASP A 52 6.21 -6.21 4.67
C ASP A 52 7.49 -5.60 4.06
N TYR A 53 7.36 -4.84 2.98
CA TYR A 53 8.45 -4.17 2.25
C TYR A 53 8.75 -2.78 2.83
#